data_AF-A0A519HMB0-F1
#
_entry.id   AF-A0A519HMB0-F1
#
_cell.length_a   1.000
_cell.length_b   1.000
_cell.length_c   1.000
_cell.angle_alpha   90.00
_cell.angle_beta   90.00
_cell.angle_gamma   90.00
#
_symmetry.space_group_name_H-M   'P 1'
#
loop_
_entity.id
_entity.type
_entity.pdbx_description
1 polymer ?
#
loop_
_entity_poly.entity_id
_entity_poly.type
_entity_poly.pdbx_seq_one_letter_code
_entity_poly.pdbx_strand_id
1 'polypeptide(L)'
;MTAYTRLERAVMDALASELGPDFARQFAASRLTVRRNSGFGLFTEMAVDPALVTTGATGEFGTVHAMVAGLQDPIAFTARLQDGRLVGLMGDSYGQDTRAIDFTSVHVSQIFTVDASGRSVPFQSALALPPDSQARPQPSRSRSPTAAPTSQASPSLVRVARPEDLKTLVEAARQGSDALKIAAADAGRSVRPLEPSGATPVDGVTLLIGAWTVLAVVAILVGLFTDVPWPALLIAVFWIGAALRKPKARAALQRGVETWNTARAAERG
;
A
#
# COMPACT_ATOMS: atom_id res chain seq x y z
N MET A 1 -6.28 -22.54 -23.46
CA MET A 1 -6.84 -21.30 -22.89
C MET A 1 -6.44 -21.23 -21.43
N THR A 2 -5.75 -20.18 -21.01
CA THR A 2 -5.38 -19.97 -19.61
C THR A 2 -6.60 -19.45 -18.85
N ALA A 3 -6.96 -20.11 -17.76
CA ALA A 3 -8.08 -19.71 -16.91
C ALA A 3 -7.64 -18.73 -15.82
N TYR A 4 -8.57 -17.93 -15.32
CA TYR A 4 -8.36 -17.11 -14.13
C TYR A 4 -8.00 -17.98 -12.93
N THR A 5 -7.04 -17.53 -12.10
CA THR A 5 -6.66 -18.20 -10.85
C THR A 5 -7.76 -18.07 -9.79
N ARG A 6 -7.59 -18.78 -8.67
CA ARG A 6 -8.47 -18.59 -7.50
C ARG A 6 -8.39 -17.17 -6.94
N LEU A 7 -7.17 -16.62 -6.85
CA LEU A 7 -6.94 -15.25 -6.41
C LEU A 7 -7.65 -14.24 -7.32
N GLU A 8 -7.42 -14.33 -8.63
CA GLU A 8 -8.01 -13.39 -9.60
C GLU A 8 -9.54 -13.43 -9.54
N ARG A 9 -10.16 -14.62 -9.51
CA ARG A 9 -11.62 -14.74 -9.41
C ARG A 9 -12.15 -14.13 -8.12
N ALA A 10 -11.56 -14.49 -6.99
CA ALA A 10 -12.05 -14.04 -5.69
C ALA A 10 -11.90 -12.52 -5.51
N VAL A 11 -10.84 -11.93 -6.05
CA VAL A 11 -10.65 -10.47 -6.09
C VAL A 11 -11.64 -9.81 -7.04
N MET A 12 -11.86 -10.36 -8.23
CA MET A 12 -12.81 -9.81 -9.19
C MET A 12 -14.26 -9.91 -8.72
N ASP A 13 -14.62 -10.97 -7.99
CA ASP A 13 -15.93 -11.10 -7.33
C ASP A 13 -16.11 -10.02 -6.25
N ALA A 14 -15.06 -9.75 -5.48
CA ALA A 14 -15.07 -8.68 -4.49
C ALA A 14 -15.23 -7.30 -5.15
N LEU A 15 -14.45 -7.02 -6.20
CA LEU A 15 -14.57 -5.78 -6.98
C LEU A 15 -15.95 -5.66 -7.63
N ALA A 16 -16.54 -6.75 -8.11
CA ALA A 16 -17.89 -6.76 -8.68
C ALA A 16 -18.97 -6.39 -7.67
N SER A 17 -18.80 -6.75 -6.39
CA SER A 17 -19.73 -6.33 -5.34
C SER A 17 -19.71 -4.83 -5.08
N GLU A 18 -18.58 -4.17 -5.34
CA GLU A 18 -18.39 -2.72 -5.19
C GLU A 18 -18.80 -1.96 -6.47
N LEU A 19 -18.36 -2.45 -7.64
CA LEU A 19 -18.53 -1.78 -8.93
C LEU A 19 -19.85 -2.10 -9.64
N GLY A 20 -20.59 -3.08 -9.13
CA GLY A 20 -21.94 -3.40 -9.57
C GLY A 20 -22.03 -4.45 -10.69
N PRO A 21 -23.26 -4.73 -11.13
CA PRO A 21 -23.57 -5.91 -11.96
C PRO A 21 -23.02 -5.82 -13.38
N ASP A 22 -22.86 -4.63 -13.95
CA ASP A 22 -22.32 -4.47 -15.30
C ASP A 22 -20.85 -4.90 -15.37
N PHE A 23 -20.08 -4.52 -14.35
CA PHE A 23 -18.71 -4.99 -14.17
C PHE A 23 -18.66 -6.51 -14.04
N ALA A 24 -19.54 -7.09 -13.20
CA ALA A 24 -19.63 -8.54 -13.02
C ALA A 24 -19.90 -9.26 -14.35
N ARG A 25 -20.81 -8.74 -15.19
CA ARG A 25 -21.13 -9.29 -16.50
C ARG A 25 -19.93 -9.22 -17.46
N GLN A 26 -19.22 -8.10 -17.49
CA GLN A 26 -18.01 -7.96 -18.30
C GLN A 26 -16.93 -8.96 -17.87
N PHE A 27 -16.69 -9.12 -16.57
CA PHE A 27 -15.73 -10.11 -16.08
C PHE A 27 -16.14 -11.54 -16.41
N ALA A 28 -17.40 -11.92 -16.21
CA ALA A 28 -17.90 -13.26 -16.53
C ALA A 28 -17.73 -13.62 -18.02
N ALA A 29 -17.84 -12.64 -18.92
CA ALA A 29 -17.62 -12.82 -20.36
C ALA A 29 -16.17 -12.61 -20.81
N SER A 30 -15.30 -12.15 -19.92
CA SER A 30 -13.92 -11.81 -20.24
C SER A 30 -13.04 -13.04 -20.44
N ARG A 31 -11.96 -12.86 -21.21
CA ARG A 31 -10.92 -13.86 -21.41
C ARG A 31 -9.58 -13.31 -20.94
N LEU A 32 -8.88 -14.11 -20.15
CA LEU A 32 -7.49 -13.84 -19.77
C LEU A 32 -6.61 -13.83 -21.02
N THR A 33 -5.87 -12.75 -21.25
CA THR A 33 -4.89 -12.66 -22.35
C THR A 33 -3.47 -12.77 -21.82
N VAL A 34 -3.14 -12.00 -20.78
CA VAL A 34 -1.80 -11.96 -20.19
C VAL A 34 -1.91 -12.00 -18.67
N ARG A 35 -1.03 -12.78 -18.04
CA ARG A 35 -0.75 -12.71 -16.61
C ARG A 35 0.75 -12.48 -16.43
N ARG A 36 1.13 -11.44 -15.70
CA ARG A 36 2.53 -11.14 -15.40
C ARG A 36 2.72 -10.73 -13.95
N ASN A 37 3.81 -11.20 -13.37
CA ASN A 37 4.34 -10.68 -12.11
C ASN A 37 5.31 -9.54 -12.46
N SER A 38 5.04 -8.32 -12.00
CA SER A 38 5.89 -7.15 -12.29
C SER A 38 7.10 -7.05 -11.37
N GLY A 39 7.19 -7.91 -10.35
CA GLY A 39 8.10 -7.81 -9.22
C GLY A 39 7.60 -6.88 -8.11
N PHE A 40 6.52 -6.15 -8.34
CA PHE A 40 5.84 -5.28 -7.36
C PHE A 40 4.34 -5.59 -7.28
N GLY A 41 3.95 -6.80 -7.71
CA GLY A 41 2.57 -7.25 -7.74
C GLY A 41 2.20 -8.02 -9.00
N LEU A 42 0.89 -8.14 -9.21
CA LEU A 42 0.28 -8.93 -10.28
C LEU A 42 -0.35 -7.98 -11.31
N PHE A 43 -0.19 -8.27 -12.59
CA PHE A 43 -0.96 -7.63 -13.63
C PHE A 43 -1.60 -8.65 -14.54
N THR A 44 -2.89 -8.47 -14.77
CA THR A 44 -3.72 -9.38 -15.56
C THR A 44 -4.43 -8.57 -16.63
N GLU A 45 -4.18 -8.89 -17.89
CA GLU A 45 -4.90 -8.31 -19.03
C GLU A 45 -6.09 -9.18 -19.40
N MET A 46 -7.18 -8.53 -19.78
CA MET A 46 -8.44 -9.18 -20.11
C MET A 46 -8.98 -8.65 -21.42
N ALA A 47 -9.50 -9.55 -22.24
CA ALA A 47 -10.27 -9.22 -23.43
C ALA A 47 -11.76 -9.41 -23.13
N VAL A 48 -12.50 -8.30 -23.16
CA VAL A 48 -13.97 -8.27 -23.10
C VAL A 48 -14.53 -8.04 -24.48
N ASP A 49 -15.65 -8.71 -24.79
CA ASP A 49 -16.43 -8.52 -26.01
C ASP A 49 -16.92 -7.06 -26.10
N PRO A 50 -16.64 -6.33 -27.21
CA PRO A 50 -17.12 -4.96 -27.39
C PRO A 50 -18.64 -4.81 -27.29
N ALA A 51 -19.43 -5.85 -27.54
CA ALA A 51 -20.90 -5.80 -27.42
C ALA A 51 -21.39 -5.68 -25.97
N LEU A 52 -20.54 -5.97 -24.98
CA LEU A 52 -20.85 -5.87 -23.54
C LEU A 52 -20.35 -4.57 -22.92
N VAL A 53 -19.72 -3.70 -23.70
CA VAL A 53 -19.14 -2.44 -23.21
C VAL A 53 -20.23 -1.39 -23.13
N THR A 54 -20.42 -0.84 -21.95
CA THR A 54 -21.14 0.40 -21.73
C THR A 54 -20.18 1.57 -21.88
N THR A 55 -20.61 2.68 -22.50
CA THR A 55 -19.85 3.94 -22.43
C THR A 55 -19.59 4.28 -20.97
N GLY A 56 -18.34 4.54 -20.61
CA GLY A 56 -18.00 4.70 -19.21
C GLY A 56 -16.64 5.32 -18.95
N ALA A 57 -16.30 5.38 -17.67
CA ALA A 57 -15.08 6.03 -17.22
C ALA A 57 -13.82 5.21 -17.57
N THR A 58 -12.70 5.93 -17.68
CA THR A 58 -11.36 5.38 -17.91
C THR A 58 -10.52 5.61 -16.66
N GLY A 59 -9.81 4.58 -16.20
CA GLY A 59 -9.00 4.67 -14.98
C GLY A 59 -8.95 3.36 -14.20
N GLU A 60 -8.49 3.46 -12.96
CA GLU A 60 -8.49 2.37 -11.98
C GLU A 60 -9.65 2.58 -11.00
N PHE A 61 -10.38 1.50 -10.72
CA PHE A 61 -11.62 1.52 -9.97
C PHE A 61 -11.67 0.41 -8.92
N GLY A 62 -12.29 0.75 -7.80
CA GLY A 62 -12.39 -0.13 -6.63
C GLY A 62 -11.04 -0.35 -5.96
N THR A 63 -11.05 -0.88 -4.74
CA THR A 63 -9.82 -1.33 -4.08
C THR A 63 -10.14 -2.51 -3.17
N VAL A 64 -9.57 -3.66 -3.52
CA VAL A 64 -9.69 -4.90 -2.74
C VAL A 64 -8.31 -5.35 -2.32
N HIS A 65 -8.14 -5.75 -1.07
CA HIS A 65 -6.89 -6.25 -0.53
C HIS A 65 -6.93 -7.76 -0.39
N ALA A 66 -5.82 -8.43 -0.71
CA ALA A 66 -5.66 -9.86 -0.45
C ALA A 66 -4.42 -10.14 0.38
N MET A 67 -4.58 -10.94 1.43
CA MET A 67 -3.49 -11.52 2.20
C MET A 67 -2.94 -12.71 1.43
N VAL A 68 -1.75 -12.55 0.87
CA VAL A 68 -1.08 -13.54 0.02
C VAL A 68 0.05 -14.19 0.81
N ALA A 69 0.07 -15.53 0.85
CA ALA A 69 1.12 -16.26 1.54
C ALA A 69 2.51 -15.91 0.97
N GLY A 70 3.47 -15.67 1.86
CA GLY A 70 4.84 -15.28 1.49
C GLY A 70 5.09 -13.78 1.41
N LEU A 71 4.06 -12.94 1.59
CA LEU A 71 4.20 -11.49 1.74
C LEU A 71 3.89 -11.04 3.18
N GLN A 72 4.52 -9.95 3.60
CA GLN A 72 4.30 -9.36 4.93
C GLN A 72 3.03 -8.50 4.94
N ASP A 73 2.88 -7.66 3.91
CA ASP A 73 1.72 -6.79 3.73
C ASP A 73 0.77 -7.33 2.64
N PRO A 74 -0.54 -7.05 2.71
CA PRO A 74 -1.49 -7.41 1.67
C PRO A 74 -1.14 -6.77 0.32
N ILE A 75 -1.60 -7.38 -0.76
CA ILE A 75 -1.60 -6.75 -2.09
C ILE A 75 -2.92 -6.04 -2.29
N ALA A 76 -2.87 -4.78 -2.74
CA ALA A 76 -4.04 -4.03 -3.16
C ALA A 76 -4.34 -4.28 -4.62
N PHE A 77 -5.61 -4.49 -4.95
CA PHE A 77 -6.08 -4.80 -6.28
C PHE A 77 -7.12 -3.79 -6.76
N THR A 78 -6.94 -3.30 -7.98
CA THR A 78 -7.85 -2.37 -8.65
C THR A 78 -8.23 -2.90 -10.03
N ALA A 79 -9.46 -2.63 -10.44
CA ALA A 79 -9.89 -2.93 -11.80
C ALA A 79 -9.53 -1.79 -12.73
N ARG A 80 -8.89 -2.08 -13.86
CA ARG A 80 -8.59 -1.09 -14.88
C ARG A 80 -9.69 -1.09 -15.94
N LEU A 81 -10.33 0.06 -16.11
CA LEU A 81 -11.31 0.31 -17.16
C LEU A 81 -10.75 1.26 -18.21
N GLN A 82 -11.13 1.05 -19.46
CA GLN A 82 -10.90 1.94 -20.58
C GLN A 82 -12.21 2.16 -21.32
N ASP A 83 -12.73 3.38 -21.29
CA ASP A 83 -14.00 3.79 -21.88
C ASP A 83 -15.17 2.91 -21.42
N GLY A 84 -15.17 2.54 -20.13
CA GLY A 84 -16.16 1.65 -19.51
C GLY A 84 -15.94 0.15 -19.78
N ARG A 85 -14.90 -0.22 -20.53
CA ARG A 85 -14.50 -1.61 -20.77
C ARG A 85 -13.49 -2.09 -19.75
N LEU A 86 -13.73 -3.24 -19.12
CA LEU A 86 -12.72 -3.94 -18.33
C LEU A 86 -11.56 -4.40 -19.20
N VAL A 87 -10.36 -3.87 -18.91
CA VAL A 87 -9.13 -4.20 -19.65
C VAL A 87 -8.11 -4.94 -18.79
N GLY A 88 -8.23 -4.88 -17.46
CA GLY A 88 -7.35 -5.66 -16.61
C GLY A 88 -7.58 -5.52 -15.11
N LEU A 89 -6.78 -6.28 -14.37
CA LEU A 89 -6.64 -6.26 -12.92
C LEU A 89 -5.20 -5.87 -12.60
N MET A 90 -5.03 -4.82 -11.79
CA MET A 90 -3.75 -4.39 -11.27
C MET A 90 -3.63 -4.79 -9.80
N GLY A 91 -2.48 -5.32 -9.41
CA GLY A 91 -2.11 -5.64 -8.04
C GLY A 91 -0.84 -4.88 -7.66
N ASP A 92 -0.87 -4.14 -6.55
CA ASP A 92 0.25 -3.40 -5.96
C ASP A 92 0.61 -3.99 -4.59
N SER A 93 1.87 -4.40 -4.43
CA SER A 93 2.41 -5.01 -3.21
C SER A 93 2.96 -3.99 -2.20
N TYR A 94 2.72 -2.69 -2.38
CA TYR A 94 3.24 -1.62 -1.52
C TYR A 94 4.77 -1.58 -1.45
N GLY A 95 5.43 -1.89 -2.57
CA GLY A 95 6.89 -1.89 -2.68
C GLY A 95 7.58 -3.19 -2.21
N GLN A 96 6.83 -4.20 -1.77
CA GLN A 96 7.39 -5.53 -1.49
C GLN A 96 7.81 -6.24 -2.78
N ASP A 97 8.91 -6.99 -2.74
CA ASP A 97 9.35 -7.82 -3.88
C ASP A 97 8.45 -9.06 -4.02
N THR A 98 7.74 -9.15 -5.13
CA THR A 98 6.85 -10.28 -5.42
C THR A 98 7.46 -11.30 -6.38
N ARG A 99 8.69 -11.14 -6.87
CA ARG A 99 9.26 -12.00 -7.94
C ARG A 99 9.28 -13.49 -7.60
N ALA A 100 9.42 -13.83 -6.32
CA ALA A 100 9.43 -15.21 -5.84
C ALA A 100 8.01 -15.81 -5.69
N ILE A 101 6.96 -15.00 -5.83
CA ILE A 101 5.57 -15.43 -5.68
C ILE A 101 5.03 -15.97 -7.01
N ASP A 102 4.60 -17.23 -7.00
CA ASP A 102 3.79 -17.79 -8.09
C ASP A 102 2.31 -17.49 -7.86
N PHE A 103 1.83 -16.40 -8.46
CA PHE A 103 0.43 -15.99 -8.41
C PHE A 103 -0.55 -16.98 -9.05
N THR A 104 -0.06 -18.00 -9.77
CA THR A 104 -0.92 -19.05 -10.36
C THR A 104 -1.44 -20.02 -9.30
N SER A 105 -0.64 -20.29 -8.27
CA SER A 105 -0.91 -21.31 -7.27
C SER A 105 -0.92 -20.78 -5.82
N VAL A 106 -0.59 -19.50 -5.63
CA VAL A 106 -0.44 -18.92 -4.29
C VAL A 106 -1.68 -19.07 -3.43
N HIS A 107 -1.45 -19.39 -2.16
CA HIS A 107 -2.51 -19.43 -1.17
C HIS A 107 -2.90 -18.02 -0.72
N VAL A 108 -4.19 -17.73 -0.80
CA VAL A 108 -4.81 -16.52 -0.27
C VAL A 108 -5.51 -16.87 1.03
N SER A 109 -5.14 -16.23 2.13
CA SER A 109 -5.74 -16.49 3.44
C SER A 109 -6.99 -15.64 3.68
N GLN A 110 -7.02 -14.41 3.15
CA GLN A 110 -8.12 -13.48 3.35
C GLN A 110 -8.21 -12.47 2.21
N ILE A 111 -9.44 -12.07 1.88
CA ILE A 111 -9.74 -10.93 1.01
C ILE A 111 -10.59 -9.95 1.81
N PHE A 112 -10.32 -8.66 1.68
CA PHE A 112 -11.04 -7.62 2.40
C PHE A 112 -11.05 -6.30 1.63
N THR A 113 -11.97 -5.42 1.97
CA THR A 113 -11.98 -4.02 1.54
C THR A 113 -11.69 -3.11 2.73
N VAL A 114 -11.43 -1.84 2.48
CA VAL A 114 -11.31 -0.83 3.52
C VAL A 114 -12.52 0.09 3.41
N ASP A 115 -13.29 0.20 4.49
CA ASP A 115 -14.47 1.08 4.51
C ASP A 115 -14.07 2.57 4.64
N ALA A 116 -15.07 3.46 4.55
CA ALA A 116 -14.86 4.89 4.67
C ALA A 116 -14.26 5.34 6.03
N SER A 117 -14.33 4.49 7.06
CA SER A 117 -13.73 4.73 8.37
C SER A 117 -12.30 4.18 8.49
N GLY A 118 -11.76 3.61 7.41
CA GLY A 118 -10.43 3.02 7.37
C GLY A 118 -10.39 1.62 7.99
N ARG A 119 -11.52 0.95 8.19
CA ARG A 119 -11.56 -0.39 8.79
C ARG A 119 -11.54 -1.45 7.70
N SER A 120 -10.74 -2.50 7.93
CA SER A 120 -10.73 -3.68 7.07
C SER A 120 -12.02 -4.50 7.27
N VAL A 121 -12.79 -4.68 6.21
CA VAL A 121 -14.03 -5.46 6.18
C VAL A 121 -13.78 -6.71 5.34
N PRO A 122 -13.83 -7.93 5.95
CA PRO A 122 -13.59 -9.16 5.21
C PRO A 122 -14.64 -9.36 4.12
N PHE A 123 -14.18 -9.65 2.91
CA PHE A 123 -15.06 -10.06 1.82
C PHE A 123 -15.42 -11.53 2.00
N GLN A 124 -16.70 -11.80 2.28
CA GLN A 124 -17.25 -13.15 2.28
C GLN A 124 -17.75 -13.45 0.86
N SER A 125 -16.91 -14.11 0.07
CA SER A 125 -17.35 -14.62 -1.22
C SER A 125 -18.45 -15.66 -1.00
N ALA A 126 -19.48 -15.70 -1.84
CA ALA A 126 -20.50 -16.76 -1.80
C ALA A 126 -19.90 -18.16 -2.00
N LEU A 127 -18.65 -18.25 -2.48
CA LEU A 127 -17.85 -19.47 -2.59
C LEU A 127 -17.21 -19.95 -1.26
N ALA A 128 -17.30 -19.17 -0.18
CA ALA A 128 -16.69 -19.45 1.12
C ALA A 128 -17.69 -19.93 2.19
N LEU A 129 -18.88 -20.42 1.79
CA LEU A 129 -19.68 -21.23 2.70
C LEU A 129 -19.09 -22.64 2.76
N PRO A 130 -18.71 -23.15 3.96
CA PRO A 130 -18.73 -24.59 4.17
C PRO A 130 -20.11 -25.14 3.76
N PRO A 131 -20.21 -26.35 3.21
CA PRO A 131 -21.49 -26.93 2.77
C PRO A 131 -22.57 -27.09 3.86
N ASP A 132 -22.33 -26.64 5.10
CA ASP A 132 -23.25 -26.79 6.23
C ASP A 132 -24.01 -25.51 6.63
N SER A 133 -23.76 -24.35 5.99
CA SER A 133 -24.42 -23.08 6.40
C SER A 133 -25.68 -22.73 5.61
N GLN A 134 -26.13 -23.56 4.66
CA GLN A 134 -27.49 -23.44 4.12
C GLN A 134 -28.46 -24.11 5.09
N ALA A 135 -29.08 -23.27 5.92
CA ALA A 135 -30.16 -23.63 6.83
C ALA A 135 -31.23 -24.46 6.10
N ARG A 136 -31.15 -25.78 6.25
CA ARG A 136 -32.27 -26.68 6.04
C ARG A 136 -33.31 -26.36 7.13
N PRO A 137 -34.58 -26.08 6.80
CA PRO A 137 -35.61 -26.04 7.84
C PRO A 137 -35.73 -27.46 8.42
N GLN A 138 -35.11 -27.70 9.57
CA GLN A 138 -35.29 -28.93 10.33
C GLN A 138 -36.70 -28.92 10.94
N PRO A 139 -37.52 -29.96 10.73
CA PRO A 139 -38.76 -30.10 11.46
C PRO A 139 -38.45 -30.29 12.95
N SER A 140 -39.06 -29.45 13.77
CA SER A 140 -38.92 -29.41 15.22
C SER A 140 -39.21 -30.77 15.83
N ARG A 141 -38.19 -31.43 16.38
CA ARG A 141 -38.38 -32.49 17.39
C ARG A 141 -37.67 -32.08 18.67
N SER A 142 -38.49 -31.78 19.66
CA SER A 142 -38.11 -31.53 21.04
C SER A 142 -37.46 -32.78 21.67
N ARG A 143 -36.25 -32.65 22.22
CA ARG A 143 -35.88 -33.06 23.59
C ARG A 143 -34.41 -32.77 23.93
N SER A 144 -34.24 -32.33 25.17
CA SER A 144 -33.09 -31.73 25.88
C SER A 144 -31.92 -32.70 26.23
N PRO A 145 -30.96 -32.34 27.11
CA PRO A 145 -29.74 -31.57 26.87
C PRO A 145 -28.46 -32.36 27.23
N THR A 146 -27.28 -31.75 27.02
CA THR A 146 -25.94 -32.08 27.58
C THR A 146 -24.92 -32.62 26.58
N ALA A 147 -24.08 -31.71 26.07
CA ALA A 147 -22.61 -31.74 26.15
C ALA A 147 -22.09 -30.52 25.40
N ALA A 148 -21.39 -29.62 26.08
CA ALA A 148 -20.74 -28.47 25.47
C ALA A 148 -19.52 -28.93 24.67
N PRO A 149 -19.33 -28.48 23.42
CA PRO A 149 -18.01 -28.46 22.81
C PRO A 149 -17.37 -27.09 23.02
N THR A 150 -16.08 -27.19 23.26
CA THR A 150 -15.09 -26.18 23.56
C THR A 150 -15.12 -24.99 22.61
N SER A 151 -15.03 -23.80 23.21
CA SER A 151 -14.82 -22.49 22.58
C SER A 151 -13.78 -22.56 21.44
N GLN A 152 -14.24 -22.46 20.19
CA GLN A 152 -13.38 -22.20 19.05
C GLN A 152 -12.92 -20.74 19.13
N ALA A 153 -11.60 -20.56 19.25
CA ALA A 153 -10.95 -19.27 19.28
C ALA A 153 -11.30 -18.44 18.04
N SER A 154 -11.92 -17.27 18.27
CA SER A 154 -12.05 -16.23 17.26
C SER A 154 -10.66 -15.87 16.71
N PRO A 155 -10.46 -15.78 15.38
CA PRO A 155 -9.21 -15.26 14.84
C PRO A 155 -9.07 -13.80 15.29
N SER A 156 -7.98 -13.52 16.01
CA SER A 156 -7.64 -12.18 16.48
C SER A 156 -7.45 -11.25 15.28
N LEU A 157 -8.34 -10.26 15.16
CA LEU A 157 -8.20 -9.13 14.26
C LEU A 157 -6.84 -8.46 14.53
N VAL A 158 -5.95 -8.48 13.54
CA VAL A 158 -4.75 -7.63 13.55
C VAL A 158 -5.25 -6.19 13.50
N ARG A 159 -5.12 -5.50 14.64
CA ARG A 159 -5.35 -4.06 14.75
C ARG A 159 -4.25 -3.36 13.95
N VAL A 160 -4.52 -3.05 12.69
CA VAL A 160 -3.73 -2.07 11.93
C VAL A 160 -3.88 -0.73 12.65
N ALA A 161 -2.75 -0.08 12.92
CA ALA A 161 -2.68 1.16 13.71
C ALA A 161 -3.60 2.25 13.13
N ARG A 162 -4.22 3.03 14.03
CA ARG A 162 -5.12 4.14 13.67
C ARG A 162 -4.36 5.21 12.87
N PRO A 163 -5.01 5.90 11.92
CA PRO A 163 -4.48 7.14 11.33
C PRO A 163 -4.25 8.26 12.37
N GLU A 164 -4.86 8.15 13.54
CA GLU A 164 -4.72 9.11 14.65
C GLU A 164 -3.43 8.90 15.45
N ASP A 165 -2.83 7.71 15.39
CA ASP A 165 -1.53 7.42 16.00
C ASP A 165 -0.36 7.93 15.13
N LEU A 166 -0.59 8.18 13.84
CA LEU A 166 0.39 8.83 12.96
C LEU A 166 0.45 10.35 13.15
N LYS A 167 -0.66 10.99 13.52
CA LYS A 167 -0.65 12.42 13.86
C LYS A 167 0.09 12.69 15.18
N THR A 168 -0.12 11.84 16.20
CA THR A 168 0.60 11.94 17.47
C THR A 168 2.09 11.59 17.32
N LEU A 169 2.47 10.67 16.43
CA LEU A 169 3.88 10.40 16.11
C LEU A 169 4.54 11.52 15.28
N VAL A 170 3.81 12.17 14.38
CA VAL A 170 4.31 13.33 13.61
C VAL A 170 4.36 14.61 14.45
N GLU A 171 3.45 14.79 15.41
CA GLU A 171 3.50 15.88 16.40
C GLU A 171 4.57 15.64 17.47
N ALA A 172 4.76 14.41 17.94
CA ALA A 172 5.87 14.04 18.83
C ALA A 172 7.24 14.15 18.15
N ALA A 173 7.32 13.90 16.83
CA ALA A 173 8.54 14.11 16.05
C ALA A 173 8.82 15.60 15.74
N ARG A 174 7.80 16.46 15.77
CA ARG A 174 7.96 17.92 15.64
C ARG A 174 8.35 18.61 16.95
N GLN A 175 7.96 18.07 18.10
CA GLN A 175 8.35 18.55 19.43
C GLN A 175 9.62 17.85 19.91
N GLY A 176 10.73 18.19 19.27
CA GLY A 176 12.04 17.75 19.73
C GLY A 176 12.33 18.22 21.16
N SER A 177 12.91 17.29 21.94
CA SER A 177 13.78 17.54 23.10
C SER A 177 13.16 18.28 24.29
N ASP A 178 12.35 17.57 25.08
CA ASP A 178 12.40 17.67 26.56
C ASP A 178 11.60 16.57 27.29
N ALA A 179 10.69 15.87 26.60
CA ALA A 179 9.90 14.79 27.20
C ALA A 179 10.65 13.44 27.38
N LEU A 180 11.84 13.27 26.78
CA LEU A 180 12.59 12.01 26.82
C LEU A 180 13.43 11.80 28.10
N LYS A 181 13.34 12.70 29.10
CA LYS A 181 14.04 12.55 30.39
C LYS A 181 13.17 12.02 31.54
N ILE A 182 11.86 11.90 31.38
CA ILE A 182 10.96 11.53 32.49
C ILE A 182 10.46 10.07 32.38
N ALA A 183 10.53 9.44 31.21
CA ALA A 183 10.07 8.04 31.03
C ALA A 183 11.16 6.97 31.30
N ALA A 184 12.40 7.37 31.61
CA ALA A 184 13.54 6.45 31.76
C ALA A 184 13.98 6.20 33.23
N ALA A 185 13.10 6.47 34.21
CA ALA A 185 13.43 6.36 35.63
C ALA A 185 12.81 5.15 36.35
N ASP A 186 12.00 4.31 35.71
CA ASP A 186 11.32 3.23 36.44
C ASP A 186 11.10 1.97 35.59
N ALA A 187 12.13 1.11 35.54
CA ALA A 187 12.06 -0.36 35.44
C ALA A 187 13.44 -0.93 35.11
N GLY A 188 14.29 -1.05 36.12
CA GLY A 188 15.57 -1.73 36.03
C GLY A 188 15.44 -3.26 36.02
N ARG A 189 16.02 -3.93 35.03
CA ARG A 189 17.00 -5.03 35.24
C ARG A 189 17.63 -5.55 33.94
N SER A 190 18.96 -5.47 33.92
CA SER A 190 19.94 -6.19 33.09
C SER A 190 20.04 -5.83 31.60
N VAL A 191 20.64 -4.67 31.37
CA VAL A 191 21.35 -4.32 30.13
C VAL A 191 22.66 -5.12 30.04
N ARG A 192 22.82 -5.88 28.96
CA ARG A 192 24.15 -6.27 28.45
C ARG A 192 24.59 -5.15 27.48
N PRO A 193 25.77 -4.52 27.63
CA PRO A 193 26.15 -3.38 26.81
C PRO A 193 26.50 -3.86 25.40
N LEU A 194 25.78 -3.36 24.38
CA LEU A 194 26.34 -3.22 23.04
C LEU A 194 26.57 -1.73 22.81
N GLU A 195 27.80 -1.43 22.43
CA GLU A 195 28.31 -0.12 22.04
C GLU A 195 27.44 0.61 21.01
N PRO A 196 27.52 1.96 20.97
CA PRO A 196 26.72 2.79 20.09
C PRO A 196 27.18 2.65 18.65
N SER A 197 26.44 1.89 17.84
CA SER A 197 26.64 1.86 16.40
C SER A 197 25.93 3.06 15.76
N GLY A 198 26.75 4.07 15.43
CA GLY A 198 26.74 4.84 14.19
C GLY A 198 25.40 5.27 13.57
N ALA A 199 25.26 6.60 13.44
CA ALA A 199 24.45 7.33 12.47
C ALA A 199 23.73 6.48 11.41
N THR A 200 22.39 6.49 11.46
CA THR A 200 21.54 5.94 10.40
C THR A 200 21.90 6.60 9.05
N PRO A 201 22.28 5.81 8.02
CA PRO A 201 22.54 6.37 6.70
C PRO A 201 21.24 6.97 6.16
N VAL A 202 21.29 8.26 5.78
CA VAL A 202 20.16 8.95 5.17
C VAL A 202 19.86 8.27 3.83
N ASP A 203 18.70 7.63 3.74
CA ASP A 203 18.26 6.96 2.52
C ASP A 203 18.31 7.90 1.32
N GLY A 204 18.96 7.45 0.25
CA GLY A 204 19.18 8.26 -0.96
C GLY A 204 17.89 8.71 -1.65
N VAL A 205 16.77 8.04 -1.37
CA VAL A 205 15.43 8.41 -1.85
C VAL A 205 14.88 9.60 -1.07
N THR A 206 15.00 9.59 0.27
CA THR A 206 14.60 10.70 1.15
C THR A 206 15.40 11.96 0.87
N LEU A 207 16.71 11.81 0.61
CA LEU A 207 17.58 12.92 0.20
C LEU A 207 17.14 13.53 -1.13
N LEU A 208 16.73 12.69 -2.10
CA LEU A 208 16.28 13.14 -3.41
C LEU A 208 14.96 13.92 -3.30
N ILE A 209 14.01 13.43 -2.50
CA ILE A 209 12.73 14.10 -2.25
C ILE A 209 12.98 15.45 -1.56
N GLY A 210 13.82 15.49 -0.53
CA GLY A 210 14.19 16.73 0.16
C GLY A 210 14.82 17.77 -0.78
N ALA A 211 15.69 17.34 -1.69
CA ALA A 211 16.32 18.23 -2.66
C ALA A 211 15.31 18.84 -3.66
N TRP A 212 14.34 18.06 -4.15
CA TRP A 212 13.29 18.57 -5.05
C TRP A 212 12.38 19.58 -4.35
N THR A 213 12.04 19.34 -3.08
CA THR A 213 11.22 20.26 -2.30
C THR A 213 11.90 21.61 -2.12
N VAL A 214 13.19 21.64 -1.75
CA VAL A 214 13.96 22.88 -1.62
C VAL A 214 14.04 23.60 -2.96
N LEU A 215 14.31 22.88 -4.05
CA LEU A 215 14.42 23.47 -5.39
C LEU A 215 13.10 24.11 -5.84
N ALA A 216 11.96 23.47 -5.57
CA ALA A 216 10.65 24.00 -5.88
C ALA A 216 10.34 25.27 -5.09
N VAL A 217 10.64 25.30 -3.78
CA VAL A 217 10.43 26.49 -2.94
C VAL A 217 11.29 27.66 -3.43
N VAL A 218 12.56 27.41 -3.76
CA VAL A 218 13.45 28.45 -4.30
C VAL A 218 12.91 28.98 -5.63
N ALA A 219 12.46 28.11 -6.54
CA ALA A 219 11.91 28.54 -7.83
C ALA A 219 10.65 29.41 -7.68
N ILE A 220 9.77 29.06 -6.73
CA ILE A 220 8.57 29.85 -6.42
C ILE A 220 8.96 31.22 -5.86
N LEU A 221 9.93 31.28 -4.93
CA LEU A 221 10.42 32.55 -4.39
C LEU A 221 11.03 33.42 -5.49
N VAL A 222 11.88 32.85 -6.35
CA VAL A 222 12.48 33.61 -7.46
C VAL A 222 11.40 34.13 -8.41
N GLY A 223 10.40 33.32 -8.76
CA GLY A 223 9.28 33.75 -9.61
C GLY A 223 8.38 34.82 -8.99
N LEU A 224 8.34 34.92 -7.65
CA LEU A 224 7.61 35.98 -6.94
C LEU A 224 8.36 37.31 -6.89
N PHE A 225 9.70 37.27 -6.85
CA PHE A 225 10.53 38.47 -6.67
C PHE A 225 11.21 38.96 -7.96
N THR A 226 11.06 38.23 -9.07
CA THR A 226 11.67 38.60 -10.35
C THR A 226 10.66 38.50 -11.48
N ASP A 227 10.73 39.40 -12.46
CA ASP A 227 9.92 39.35 -13.69
C ASP A 227 10.39 38.25 -14.67
N VAL A 228 11.04 37.19 -14.14
CA VAL A 228 11.52 36.09 -14.95
C VAL A 228 10.32 35.27 -15.42
N PRO A 229 10.19 35.01 -16.74
CA PRO A 229 9.06 34.25 -17.26
C PRO A 229 9.08 32.81 -16.70
N TRP A 230 7.93 32.36 -16.18
CA TRP A 230 7.75 31.02 -15.59
C TRP A 230 8.34 29.85 -16.40
N PRO A 231 8.27 29.82 -17.75
CA PRO A 231 8.91 28.77 -18.53
C PRO A 231 10.43 28.70 -18.33
N ALA A 232 11.11 29.84 -18.18
CA ALA A 232 12.56 29.87 -17.94
C ALA A 232 12.93 29.30 -16.57
N LEU A 233 12.10 29.55 -15.55
CA LEU A 233 12.26 28.96 -14.22
C LEU A 233 12.10 27.43 -14.25
N LEU A 234 11.09 26.92 -14.96
CA LEU A 234 10.86 25.48 -15.09
C LEU A 234 12.02 24.78 -15.81
N ILE A 235 12.57 25.40 -16.86
CA ILE A 235 13.75 24.89 -17.57
C ILE A 235 14.96 24.88 -16.64
N ALA A 236 15.21 25.95 -15.89
CA ALA A 236 16.32 26.01 -14.94
C ALA A 236 16.20 24.94 -13.84
N VAL A 237 15.01 24.78 -13.25
CA VAL A 237 14.72 23.75 -12.25
C VAL A 237 14.93 22.35 -12.83
N PHE A 238 14.48 22.10 -14.06
CA PHE A 238 14.68 20.82 -14.72
C PHE A 238 16.16 20.51 -14.97
N TRP A 239 16.94 21.48 -15.45
CA TRP A 239 18.38 21.33 -15.66
C TRP A 239 19.15 21.09 -14.35
N ILE A 240 18.80 21.83 -13.30
CA ILE A 240 19.40 21.66 -11.97
C ILE A 240 19.03 20.28 -11.40
N GLY A 241 17.76 19.88 -11.49
CA GLY A 241 17.26 18.57 -11.07
C GLY A 241 17.92 17.41 -11.84
N ALA A 242 18.15 17.58 -13.14
CA ALA A 242 18.87 16.61 -13.97
C ALA A 242 20.36 16.52 -13.59
N ALA A 243 21.00 17.65 -13.26
CA ALA A 243 22.39 17.68 -12.79
C ALA A 243 22.54 16.99 -11.41
N LEU A 244 21.56 17.16 -10.52
CA LEU A 244 21.50 16.54 -9.19
C LEU A 244 21.36 15.00 -9.23
N ARG A 245 20.90 14.44 -10.34
CA ARG A 245 20.85 12.98 -10.54
C ARG A 245 22.22 12.34 -10.80
N LYS A 246 23.27 13.13 -11.09
CA LYS A 246 24.62 12.60 -11.33
C LYS A 246 25.28 12.18 -10.00
N PRO A 247 26.04 11.05 -9.97
CA PRO A 247 26.67 10.54 -8.75
C PRO A 247 27.67 11.53 -8.13
N LYS A 248 28.33 12.36 -8.96
CA LYS A 248 29.24 13.42 -8.51
C LYS A 248 28.53 14.52 -7.70
N ALA A 249 27.28 14.83 -8.04
CA ALA A 249 26.49 15.85 -7.31
C ALA A 249 26.04 15.34 -5.94
N ARG A 250 25.67 14.06 -5.84
CA ARG A 250 25.32 13.42 -4.56
C ARG A 250 26.49 13.42 -3.58
N ALA A 251 27.70 13.11 -4.05
CA ALA A 251 28.91 13.15 -3.23
C ALA A 251 29.23 14.59 -2.74
N ALA A 252 28.98 15.61 -3.55
CA ALA A 252 29.16 17.01 -3.15
C ALA A 252 28.14 17.44 -2.09
N LEU A 253 26.88 17.00 -2.21
CA LEU A 253 25.83 17.27 -1.22
C LEU A 253 26.12 16.61 0.13
N GLN A 254 26.57 15.36 0.13
CA GLN A 254 26.95 14.65 1.36
C GLN A 254 28.08 15.38 2.09
N ARG A 255 29.12 15.80 1.36
CA ARG A 255 30.21 16.61 1.95
C ARG A 255 29.69 17.91 2.53
N GLY A 256 28.82 18.63 1.82
CA GLY A 256 28.28 19.91 2.30
C GLY A 256 27.45 19.77 3.57
N VAL A 257 26.67 18.70 3.69
CA VAL A 257 25.90 18.40 4.91
C VAL A 257 26.83 18.03 6.07
N GLU A 258 27.89 17.27 5.81
CA GLU A 258 28.90 16.93 6.81
C GLU A 258 29.63 18.19 7.33
N THR A 259 30.05 19.11 6.45
CA THR A 259 30.67 20.39 6.88
C THR A 259 29.72 21.29 7.66
N TRP A 260 28.43 21.32 7.28
CA TRP A 260 27.44 22.12 8.01
C TRP A 260 27.19 21.58 9.41
N ASN A 261 27.11 20.26 9.55
CA ASN A 261 26.89 19.61 10.84
C ASN A 261 28.09 19.75 11.77
N THR A 262 29.32 19.70 11.24
CA THR A 262 30.54 19.96 12.05
C THR A 262 30.64 21.42 12.48
N ALA A 263 30.28 22.38 11.62
CA ALA A 263 30.23 23.79 11.99
C ALA A 263 29.21 24.07 13.10
N ARG A 264 28.01 23.49 13.02
CA ARG A 264 26.98 23.61 14.08
C ARG A 264 27.35 22.92 15.39
N ALA A 265 28.15 21.85 15.34
CA ALA A 265 28.62 21.18 16.55
C ALA A 265 29.67 22.04 17.27
N ALA A 266 30.49 22.80 16.54
CA ALA A 266 31.48 23.71 17.11
C ALA A 266 30.86 24.96 17.77
N GLU A 267 29.70 25.42 17.32
CA GLU A 267 28.99 26.57 17.93
C GLU A 267 28.22 26.21 19.23
N ARG A 268 28.07 24.92 19.55
CA ARG A 268 27.30 24.44 20.73
C ARG A 268 28.17 23.92 21.88
N GLY A 269 29.50 23.86 21.70
CA GLY A 269 30.47 23.50 22.73
C GLY A 269 31.16 24.74 23.26
#